data_AF-A0AAD5J5J6-F1
#
_entry.id   AF-A0AAD5J5J6-F1
#
_cell.length_a   1.000
_cell.length_b   1.000
_cell.length_c   1.000
_cell.angle_alpha   90.00
_cell.angle_beta   90.00
_cell.angle_gamma   90.00
#
_symmetry.space_group_name_H-M   'P 1'
#
loop_
_entity.id
_entity.type
_entity.pdbx_description
1 polymer ?
#
loop_
_entity_poly.entity_id
_entity_poly.type
_entity_poly.pdbx_seq_one_letter_code
_entity_poly.pdbx_strand_id
1 'polypeptide(L)'
;MFMIPKGKFVLGPMVLKGPCKGPINFHLQGDLVAHIDEASNQVDHWIAFRYIDQLTINGGGHLMAKAPQLGPTTHALKIKRAQDFPFVYIVAPGDSPNTDGIHIAISNNVQILNSVISTGDDCVSIGPGSKNINISNVQCGPGHGISIGSLGGSPNEEDLIGVHVTNCNMTNTMNGVRIKSWAKPYQISVSDITFDHINLFNVSNPIIIDQQYCPSRKCKPNAAYLAEKQGLGVTDAVMKALKDGGYDNQTYLKVMIQSINSSVLMKFKDNDKYEIVYKIEESIHDA
;
A
#
# COMPACT_ATOMS: atom_id res chain seq x y z
N MET A 1 21.85 -11.83 15.04
CA MET A 1 21.88 -11.82 13.57
C MET A 1 21.35 -13.15 13.07
N PHE A 2 20.35 -13.13 12.22
CA PHE A 2 19.81 -14.30 11.53
C PHE A 2 20.28 -14.23 10.07
N MET A 3 20.92 -15.27 9.54
CA MET A 3 21.56 -15.22 8.23
C MET A 3 21.09 -16.38 7.35
N ILE A 4 20.64 -16.05 6.14
CA ILE A 4 20.39 -17.00 5.06
C ILE A 4 21.58 -16.90 4.09
N PRO A 5 22.43 -17.93 3.99
CA PRO A 5 23.61 -17.88 3.15
C PRO A 5 23.23 -17.93 1.67
N LYS A 6 24.21 -17.71 0.79
CA LYS A 6 24.04 -17.92 -0.65
C LYS A 6 23.57 -19.36 -0.92
N GLY A 7 22.56 -19.49 -1.77
CA GLY A 7 21.91 -20.76 -2.08
C GLY A 7 20.43 -20.55 -2.34
N LYS A 8 19.73 -21.61 -2.72
CA LYS A 8 18.28 -21.58 -2.95
C LYS A 8 17.59 -22.46 -1.91
N PHE A 9 16.71 -21.87 -1.12
CA PHE A 9 16.04 -22.52 -0.01
C PHE A 9 14.53 -22.45 -0.17
N VAL A 10 13.85 -23.54 0.15
CA VAL A 10 12.40 -23.63 0.09
C VAL A 10 11.86 -23.33 1.49
N LEU A 11 10.86 -22.45 1.57
CA LEU A 11 10.35 -21.94 2.83
C LEU A 11 8.82 -21.86 2.82
N GLY A 12 8.16 -22.56 3.73
CA GLY A 12 6.73 -22.41 4.00
C GLY A 12 6.43 -21.14 4.82
N PRO A 13 5.14 -20.87 5.13
CA PRO A 13 4.78 -19.71 5.93
C PRO A 13 5.43 -19.69 7.31
N MET A 14 5.86 -18.50 7.77
CA MET A 14 6.48 -18.32 9.08
C MET A 14 6.11 -17.00 9.76
N VAL A 15 6.12 -17.04 11.09
CA VAL A 15 5.97 -15.86 11.96
C VAL A 15 7.18 -15.73 12.86
N LEU A 16 7.89 -14.61 12.73
CA LEU A 16 8.94 -14.16 13.64
C LEU A 16 8.31 -13.16 14.61
N LYS A 17 8.24 -13.53 15.89
CA LYS A 17 7.49 -12.79 16.91
C LYS A 17 8.39 -12.31 18.05
N GLY A 18 8.30 -11.03 18.41
CA GLY A 18 8.90 -10.45 19.60
C GLY A 18 7.97 -10.42 20.83
N PRO A 19 8.21 -9.54 21.83
CA PRO A 19 9.21 -8.47 21.79
C PRO A 19 10.64 -9.00 21.81
N CYS A 20 11.52 -8.32 21.07
CA CYS A 20 12.96 -8.59 21.09
C CYS A 20 13.65 -7.64 22.07
N LYS A 21 14.68 -8.10 22.78
CA LYS A 21 15.43 -7.28 23.76
C LYS A 21 16.46 -6.34 23.13
N GLY A 22 16.58 -6.33 21.80
CA GLY A 22 17.58 -5.58 21.06
C GLY A 22 17.37 -5.70 19.56
N PRO A 23 18.21 -5.02 18.76
CA PRO A 23 18.05 -4.95 17.30
C PRO A 23 18.17 -6.33 16.66
N ILE A 24 17.31 -6.59 15.67
CA ILE A 24 17.28 -7.84 14.93
C ILE A 24 17.74 -7.57 13.50
N ASN A 25 18.85 -8.18 13.10
CA ASN A 25 19.33 -8.14 11.73
C ASN A 25 19.04 -9.48 11.03
N PHE A 26 18.19 -9.45 10.00
CA PHE A 26 17.84 -10.54 9.11
C PHE A 26 18.61 -10.37 7.79
N HIS A 27 19.73 -11.07 7.69
CA HIS A 27 20.66 -10.98 6.57
C HIS A 27 20.40 -12.08 5.54
N LEU A 28 19.73 -11.72 4.45
CA LEU A 28 19.34 -12.59 3.35
C LEU A 28 20.34 -12.46 2.20
N GLN A 29 21.24 -13.44 2.02
CA GLN A 29 22.17 -13.49 0.87
C GLN A 29 21.74 -14.47 -0.23
N GLY A 30 20.92 -15.47 0.12
CA GLY A 30 20.38 -16.47 -0.80
C GLY A 30 18.96 -16.18 -1.25
N ASP A 31 18.41 -17.11 -2.03
CA ASP A 31 17.05 -17.05 -2.54
C ASP A 31 16.13 -17.88 -1.63
N LEU A 32 15.12 -17.24 -1.07
CA LEU A 32 14.00 -17.93 -0.44
C LEU A 32 12.91 -18.12 -1.50
N VAL A 33 12.42 -19.35 -1.64
CA VAL A 33 11.35 -19.71 -2.56
C VAL A 33 10.17 -20.20 -1.75
N ALA A 34 9.01 -19.57 -1.94
CA ALA A 34 7.80 -20.00 -1.25
C ALA A 34 7.44 -21.44 -1.61
N HIS A 35 7.15 -22.24 -0.59
CA HIS A 35 6.49 -23.54 -0.71
C HIS A 35 5.02 -23.38 -0.35
N ILE A 36 4.14 -23.89 -1.20
CA ILE A 36 2.72 -23.90 -0.93
C ILE A 36 2.27 -25.31 -0.56
N ASP A 37 1.67 -25.41 0.62
CA ASP A 37 1.00 -26.58 1.17
C ASP A 37 -0.36 -26.18 1.76
N GLU A 38 -1.11 -27.15 2.30
CA GLU A 38 -2.43 -26.87 2.91
C GLU A 38 -2.36 -25.85 4.05
N ALA A 39 -1.23 -25.77 4.78
CA ALA A 39 -1.04 -24.79 5.84
C ALA A 39 -0.94 -23.35 5.29
N SER A 40 -0.48 -23.19 4.06
CA SER A 40 -0.40 -21.91 3.34
C SER A 40 -1.79 -21.33 3.03
N ASN A 41 -2.84 -22.16 3.02
CA ASN A 41 -4.22 -21.73 2.71
C ASN A 41 -4.92 -21.09 3.92
N GLN A 42 -4.32 -21.19 5.10
CA GLN A 42 -4.91 -20.76 6.37
C GLN A 42 -4.31 -19.46 6.91
N VAL A 43 -3.32 -18.90 6.20
CA VAL A 43 -2.57 -17.73 6.66
C VAL A 43 -2.53 -16.64 5.61
N ASP A 44 -2.54 -15.39 6.07
CA ASP A 44 -2.56 -14.18 5.24
C ASP A 44 -1.14 -13.65 4.90
N HIS A 45 -0.10 -14.45 5.14
CA HIS A 45 1.30 -14.03 4.99
C HIS A 45 2.20 -15.20 4.63
N TRP A 46 3.28 -14.92 3.90
CA TRP A 46 4.40 -15.84 3.77
C TRP A 46 5.42 -15.66 4.91
N ILE A 47 5.97 -14.46 5.07
CA ILE A 47 6.86 -14.12 6.19
C ILE A 47 6.25 -12.95 6.98
N ALA A 48 5.96 -13.17 8.26
CA ALA A 48 5.48 -12.11 9.13
C ALA A 48 6.47 -11.79 10.26
N PHE A 49 6.82 -10.51 10.39
CA PHE A 49 7.52 -9.97 11.55
C PHE A 49 6.52 -9.25 12.45
N ARG A 50 6.36 -9.73 13.69
CA ARG A 50 5.36 -9.22 14.64
C ARG A 50 6.02 -8.78 15.93
N TYR A 51 5.83 -7.51 16.29
CA TYR A 51 6.33 -6.92 17.55
C TYR A 51 7.86 -6.94 17.64
N ILE A 52 8.56 -6.61 16.56
CA ILE A 52 10.03 -6.62 16.52
C ILE A 52 10.54 -5.20 16.31
N ASP A 53 10.84 -4.54 17.42
CA ASP A 53 11.46 -3.21 17.38
C ASP A 53 12.89 -3.32 16.80
N GLN A 54 13.28 -2.37 15.95
CA GLN A 54 14.62 -2.31 15.32
C GLN A 54 14.98 -3.56 14.49
N LEU A 55 14.03 -4.07 13.69
CA LEU A 55 14.33 -5.05 12.64
C LEU A 55 15.01 -4.37 11.44
N THR A 56 16.08 -4.99 10.94
CA THR A 56 16.74 -4.69 9.66
C THR A 56 16.70 -5.92 8.77
N ILE A 57 16.16 -5.82 7.55
CA ILE A 57 16.31 -6.84 6.49
C ILE A 57 17.29 -6.32 5.44
N ASN A 58 18.35 -7.08 5.13
CA ASN A 58 19.36 -6.70 4.14
C ASN A 58 20.03 -7.95 3.53
N GLY A 59 21.06 -7.76 2.70
CA GLY A 59 21.91 -8.85 2.19
C GLY A 59 21.74 -9.18 0.71
N GLY A 60 20.71 -8.62 0.06
CA GLY A 60 20.53 -8.62 -1.40
C GLY A 60 20.10 -9.94 -2.04
N GLY A 61 19.75 -10.94 -1.24
CA GLY A 61 19.08 -12.14 -1.72
C GLY A 61 17.60 -11.90 -2.07
N HIS A 62 16.99 -12.89 -2.71
CA HIS A 62 15.67 -12.75 -3.34
C HIS A 62 14.57 -13.44 -2.53
N LEU A 63 13.46 -12.75 -2.32
CA LEU A 63 12.19 -13.32 -1.85
C LEU A 63 11.34 -13.69 -3.06
N MET A 64 11.41 -14.95 -3.50
CA MET A 64 10.65 -15.49 -4.63
C MET A 64 9.32 -16.05 -4.12
N ALA A 65 8.32 -15.19 -4.01
CA ALA A 65 6.97 -15.61 -3.71
C ALA A 65 6.40 -16.38 -4.92
N LYS A 66 5.78 -17.54 -4.67
CA LYS A 66 5.05 -18.33 -5.67
C LYS A 66 3.58 -18.38 -5.26
N ALA A 67 2.68 -18.25 -6.23
CA ALA A 67 1.29 -18.64 -6.06
C ALA A 67 1.11 -20.14 -6.39
N PRO A 68 0.05 -20.76 -5.85
CA PRO A 68 -1.07 -21.09 -6.69
C PRO A 68 -2.35 -20.44 -6.15
N GLN A 69 -3.46 -20.72 -6.81
CA GLN A 69 -4.84 -20.29 -6.55
C GLN A 69 -5.29 -20.43 -5.08
N LEU A 70 -4.82 -19.57 -4.18
CA LEU A 70 -5.17 -19.57 -2.76
C LEU A 70 -6.07 -18.38 -2.40
N GLY A 71 -6.89 -18.58 -1.37
CA GLY A 71 -7.91 -17.66 -0.88
C GLY A 71 -7.41 -16.28 -0.42
N PRO A 72 -8.28 -15.46 0.21
CA PRO A 72 -8.20 -14.01 0.17
C PRO A 72 -6.95 -13.49 0.92
N THR A 73 -6.07 -12.77 0.21
CA THR A 73 -4.93 -11.99 0.73
C THR A 73 -3.73 -12.78 1.30
N THR A 74 -2.63 -12.92 0.54
CA THR A 74 -1.33 -13.44 1.02
C THR A 74 -0.21 -12.43 0.79
N HIS A 75 0.19 -11.71 1.85
CA HIS A 75 1.30 -10.76 1.77
C HIS A 75 2.67 -11.48 1.80
N ALA A 76 3.59 -11.12 0.91
CA ALA A 76 4.94 -11.72 0.88
C ALA A 76 5.71 -11.39 2.16
N LEU A 77 5.67 -10.12 2.58
CA LEU A 77 6.22 -9.65 3.84
C LEU A 77 5.17 -8.86 4.63
N LYS A 78 4.81 -9.33 5.82
CA LYS A 78 3.90 -8.62 6.73
C LYS A 78 4.67 -8.07 7.93
N ILE A 79 4.58 -6.77 8.15
CA ILE A 79 5.31 -6.05 9.18
C ILE A 79 4.34 -5.43 10.17
N LYS A 80 4.50 -5.78 11.45
CA LYS A 80 3.85 -5.10 12.58
C LYS A 80 4.92 -4.69 13.60
N ARG A 81 5.20 -3.38 13.66
CA ARG A 81 6.28 -2.72 14.43
C ARG A 81 7.67 -3.22 14.04
N ALA A 82 8.37 -2.48 13.17
CA ALA A 82 9.77 -2.67 12.77
C ALA A 82 10.28 -1.42 12.05
N GLN A 83 11.59 -1.13 12.08
CA GLN A 83 12.08 0.22 11.80
C GLN A 83 12.88 0.38 10.49
N ASP A 84 13.58 -0.61 9.90
CA ASP A 84 14.34 -0.35 8.66
C ASP A 84 14.43 -1.54 7.65
N PHE A 85 14.20 -1.30 6.35
CA PHE A 85 14.34 -2.25 5.23
C PHE A 85 15.27 -1.69 4.15
N PRO A 86 16.60 -1.67 4.38
CA PRO A 86 17.57 -1.28 3.37
C PRO A 86 17.81 -2.45 2.41
N PHE A 87 17.20 -2.37 1.22
CA PHE A 87 17.42 -3.27 0.07
C PHE A 87 16.79 -4.67 0.20
N VAL A 88 15.53 -4.78 -0.22
CA VAL A 88 14.82 -6.06 -0.39
C VAL A 88 14.44 -6.24 -1.86
N TYR A 89 14.62 -7.46 -2.38
CA TYR A 89 14.16 -7.85 -3.70
C TYR A 89 13.03 -8.88 -3.58
N ILE A 90 11.80 -8.47 -3.95
CA ILE A 90 10.59 -9.31 -3.87
C ILE A 90 10.05 -9.53 -5.28
N VAL A 91 9.84 -10.79 -5.66
CA VAL A 91 9.25 -11.13 -6.97
C VAL A 91 8.15 -12.16 -6.83
N ALA A 92 7.00 -11.81 -7.39
CA ALA A 92 5.88 -12.67 -7.74
C ALA A 92 5.38 -12.33 -9.17
N PRO A 93 4.72 -13.27 -9.87
CA PRO A 93 4.09 -12.99 -11.16
C PRO A 93 3.05 -11.87 -11.08
N GLY A 94 2.92 -11.06 -12.14
CA GLY A 94 2.00 -9.91 -12.16
C GLY A 94 0.51 -10.28 -12.20
N ASP A 95 0.19 -11.50 -12.60
CA ASP A 95 -1.15 -12.09 -12.57
C ASP A 95 -1.43 -12.88 -11.28
N SER A 96 -0.50 -12.82 -10.31
CA SER A 96 -0.62 -13.51 -9.02
C SER A 96 -1.53 -12.71 -8.07
N PRO A 97 -2.82 -13.09 -7.91
CA PRO A 97 -3.75 -12.31 -7.11
C PRO A 97 -3.24 -12.20 -5.67
N ASN A 98 -3.52 -11.06 -5.03
CA ASN A 98 -3.37 -10.90 -3.59
C ASN A 98 -1.94 -11.08 -3.05
N THR A 99 -0.93 -10.91 -3.90
CA THR A 99 0.48 -10.92 -3.53
C THR A 99 0.97 -9.51 -3.23
N ASP A 100 0.62 -8.97 -2.07
CA ASP A 100 1.24 -7.70 -1.67
C ASP A 100 2.73 -7.94 -1.39
N GLY A 101 3.60 -7.03 -1.82
CA GLY A 101 5.04 -7.12 -1.54
C GLY A 101 5.29 -6.92 -0.05
N ILE A 102 5.16 -5.68 0.41
CA ILE A 102 5.35 -5.32 1.82
C ILE A 102 4.06 -4.73 2.38
N HIS A 103 3.46 -5.39 3.37
CA HIS A 103 2.31 -4.87 4.10
C HIS A 103 2.72 -4.38 5.49
N ILE A 104 2.49 -3.10 5.79
CA ILE A 104 2.76 -2.46 7.08
C ILE A 104 1.44 -2.19 7.78
N ALA A 105 1.32 -2.48 9.08
CA ALA A 105 0.21 -2.02 9.91
C ALA A 105 0.65 -1.84 11.37
N ILE A 106 0.03 -0.91 12.12
CA ILE A 106 0.28 -0.71 13.56
C ILE A 106 1.79 -0.62 13.86
N SER A 107 2.49 0.26 13.13
CA SER A 107 3.96 0.35 13.10
C SER A 107 4.40 1.81 13.20
N ASN A 108 5.58 2.08 13.77
CA ASN A 108 6.09 3.44 13.90
C ASN A 108 7.56 3.55 13.45
N ASN A 109 7.88 4.61 12.70
CA ASN A 109 9.19 4.93 12.12
C ASN A 109 9.71 3.86 11.13
N VAL A 110 8.89 3.40 10.20
CA VAL A 110 9.31 2.35 9.25
C VAL A 110 10.00 2.95 8.04
N GLN A 111 11.19 2.48 7.68
CA GLN A 111 11.87 2.87 6.43
C GLN A 111 11.91 1.72 5.42
N ILE A 112 11.43 1.93 4.18
CA ILE A 112 11.61 1.01 3.05
C ILE A 112 12.48 1.72 2.02
N LEU A 113 13.71 1.27 1.82
CA LEU A 113 14.71 1.97 1.02
C LEU A 113 15.28 1.07 -0.08
N ASN A 114 15.54 1.64 -1.26
CA ASN A 114 16.35 1.04 -2.32
C ASN A 114 15.90 -0.38 -2.73
N SER A 115 14.59 -0.64 -2.72
CA SER A 115 14.03 -1.98 -2.91
C SER A 115 13.44 -2.15 -4.32
N VAL A 116 13.42 -3.39 -4.81
CA VAL A 116 12.75 -3.76 -6.07
C VAL A 116 11.67 -4.77 -5.76
N ILE A 117 10.44 -4.43 -6.10
CA ILE A 117 9.26 -5.21 -5.73
C ILE A 117 8.38 -5.36 -6.97
N SER A 118 8.22 -6.61 -7.40
CA SER A 118 7.38 -7.00 -8.51
C SER A 118 6.36 -8.00 -8.00
N THR A 119 5.06 -7.67 -8.07
CA THR A 119 4.00 -8.55 -7.56
C THR A 119 2.73 -8.45 -8.40
N GLY A 120 1.68 -9.19 -8.03
CA GLY A 120 0.35 -9.08 -8.64
C GLY A 120 -0.66 -8.25 -7.83
N ASP A 121 -0.28 -7.71 -6.67
CA ASP A 121 -1.09 -6.79 -5.87
C ASP A 121 -0.26 -5.57 -5.42
N ASP A 122 -0.54 -4.98 -4.25
CA ASP A 122 0.16 -3.79 -3.77
C ASP A 122 1.68 -4.03 -3.64
N CYS A 123 2.50 -3.18 -4.25
CA CYS A 123 3.95 -3.19 -4.07
C CYS A 123 4.29 -2.96 -2.58
N VAL A 124 3.70 -1.91 -2.02
CA VAL A 124 3.68 -1.64 -0.58
C VAL A 124 2.26 -1.26 -0.19
N SER A 125 1.71 -1.89 0.85
CA SER A 125 0.41 -1.53 1.43
C SER A 125 0.58 -1.09 2.89
N ILE A 126 -0.08 0.02 3.26
CA ILE A 126 0.06 0.67 4.58
C ILE A 126 -1.31 0.73 5.25
N GLY A 127 -1.53 -0.14 6.22
CA GLY A 127 -2.76 -0.23 7.01
C GLY A 127 -2.82 0.71 8.21
N PRO A 128 -3.94 0.69 8.95
CA PRO A 128 -4.22 1.59 10.08
C PRO A 128 -3.20 1.46 11.22
N GLY A 129 -3.09 2.51 12.04
CA GLY A 129 -2.14 2.62 13.15
C GLY A 129 -0.68 2.79 12.75
N SER A 130 -0.40 3.04 11.47
CA SER A 130 0.96 3.23 10.96
C SER A 130 1.38 4.69 11.07
N LYS A 131 2.57 4.95 11.63
CA LYS A 131 3.10 6.29 11.89
C LYS A 131 4.53 6.44 11.38
N ASN A 132 4.88 7.60 10.82
CA ASN A 132 6.22 7.94 10.35
C ASN A 132 6.81 6.87 9.40
N ILE A 133 6.13 6.59 8.30
CA ILE A 133 6.55 5.64 7.28
C ILE A 133 7.30 6.40 6.19
N ASN A 134 8.54 6.01 5.90
CA ASN A 134 9.33 6.54 4.80
C ASN A 134 9.58 5.45 3.77
N ILE A 135 9.23 5.71 2.51
CA ILE A 135 9.48 4.83 1.38
C ILE A 135 10.30 5.62 0.38
N SER A 136 11.53 5.18 0.09
CA SER A 136 12.42 5.96 -0.79
C SER A 136 13.20 5.09 -1.75
N ASN A 137 13.37 5.56 -2.99
CA ASN A 137 14.14 4.86 -4.03
C ASN A 137 13.62 3.43 -4.30
N VAL A 138 12.30 3.23 -4.29
CA VAL A 138 11.69 1.91 -4.53
C VAL A 138 11.24 1.78 -5.98
N GLN A 139 11.56 0.66 -6.60
CA GLN A 139 11.06 0.28 -7.92
C GLN A 139 9.92 -0.73 -7.75
N CYS A 140 8.72 -0.34 -8.16
CA CYS A 140 7.51 -1.15 -8.13
C CYS A 140 7.09 -1.52 -9.56
N GLY A 141 6.76 -2.78 -9.79
CA GLY A 141 6.19 -3.17 -11.08
C GLY A 141 6.51 -4.59 -11.52
N PRO A 142 5.53 -5.36 -12.03
CA PRO A 142 4.09 -5.04 -12.12
C PRO A 142 3.40 -5.02 -10.74
N GLY A 143 2.07 -4.79 -10.70
CA GLY A 143 1.24 -4.84 -9.48
C GLY A 143 0.25 -3.68 -9.34
N HIS A 144 -0.21 -3.38 -8.13
CA HIS A 144 -1.20 -2.33 -7.82
C HIS A 144 -0.58 -1.00 -7.35
N GLY A 145 0.75 -0.87 -7.33
CA GLY A 145 1.46 0.34 -6.89
C GLY A 145 1.60 0.43 -5.37
N ILE A 146 1.83 1.63 -4.86
CA ILE A 146 1.90 1.87 -3.40
C ILE A 146 0.54 2.33 -2.89
N SER A 147 0.00 1.61 -1.92
CA SER A 147 -1.34 1.85 -1.37
C SER A 147 -1.33 2.20 0.10
N ILE A 148 -2.02 3.27 0.46
CA ILE A 148 -2.46 3.55 1.83
C ILE A 148 -3.86 2.97 1.99
N GLY A 149 -4.02 2.08 2.97
CA GLY A 149 -5.25 1.36 3.29
C GLY A 149 -5.25 -0.10 2.84
N SER A 150 -6.41 -0.78 2.91
CA SER A 150 -7.73 -0.19 3.17
C SER A 150 -7.93 0.24 4.63
N LEU A 151 -8.48 1.45 4.82
CA LEU A 151 -8.69 2.11 6.12
C LEU A 151 -10.18 2.20 6.49
N GLY A 152 -10.51 2.28 7.77
CA GLY A 152 -11.90 2.41 8.26
C GLY A 152 -12.72 1.13 8.11
N GLY A 153 -12.06 -0.04 8.10
CA GLY A 153 -12.73 -1.33 7.90
C GLY A 153 -13.47 -1.83 9.14
N SER A 154 -12.97 -1.44 10.31
CA SER A 154 -13.42 -1.85 11.64
C SER A 154 -13.59 -0.62 12.56
N PRO A 155 -14.42 -0.71 13.63
CA PRO A 155 -14.50 0.36 14.62
C PRO A 155 -13.16 0.51 15.37
N ASN A 156 -12.84 1.74 15.77
CA ASN A 156 -11.66 2.07 16.58
C ASN A 156 -10.30 1.69 15.96
N GLU A 157 -10.20 1.75 14.62
CA GLU A 157 -8.89 1.69 13.97
C GLU A 157 -8.05 2.91 14.35
N GLU A 158 -6.77 2.69 14.67
CA GLU A 158 -5.85 3.78 15.01
C GLU A 158 -5.52 4.65 13.79
N ASP A 159 -5.34 5.94 14.03
CA ASP A 159 -4.95 6.91 13.01
C ASP A 159 -3.63 6.57 12.31
N LEU A 160 -3.54 6.99 11.06
CA LEU A 160 -2.35 6.84 10.21
C LEU A 160 -1.75 8.23 9.93
N ILE A 161 -0.49 8.44 10.30
CA ILE A 161 0.12 9.79 10.29
C ILE A 161 1.55 9.71 9.76
N GLY A 162 1.93 10.62 8.85
CA GLY A 162 3.31 10.75 8.40
C GLY A 162 3.70 9.60 7.47
N VAL A 163 3.22 9.61 6.23
CA VAL A 163 3.69 8.70 5.17
C VAL A 163 4.35 9.51 4.08
N HIS A 164 5.64 9.29 3.88
CA HIS A 164 6.43 9.97 2.87
C HIS A 164 6.96 8.95 1.88
N VAL A 165 6.62 9.11 0.61
CA VAL A 165 7.09 8.28 -0.49
C VAL A 165 7.84 9.17 -1.45
N THR A 166 9.12 8.88 -1.67
CA THR A 166 10.04 9.77 -2.41
C THR A 166 10.85 8.99 -3.44
N ASN A 167 11.10 9.56 -4.61
CA ASN A 167 12.00 8.98 -5.62
C ASN A 167 11.66 7.53 -6.03
N CYS A 168 10.37 7.21 -6.19
CA CYS A 168 9.94 5.85 -6.52
C CYS A 168 9.56 5.74 -8.00
N ASN A 169 9.80 4.57 -8.59
CA ASN A 169 9.41 4.26 -9.97
C ASN A 169 8.30 3.22 -9.99
N MET A 170 7.23 3.49 -10.73
CA MET A 170 6.12 2.57 -10.98
C MET A 170 6.16 2.16 -12.44
N THR A 171 6.28 0.87 -12.73
CA THR A 171 6.37 0.35 -14.11
C THR A 171 5.33 -0.74 -14.34
N ASN A 172 4.48 -0.61 -15.35
CA ASN A 172 3.44 -1.60 -15.67
C ASN A 172 2.51 -1.92 -14.47
N THR A 173 2.22 -0.93 -13.62
CA THR A 173 1.32 -1.08 -12.48
C THR A 173 -0.09 -0.61 -12.81
N MET A 174 -1.08 -1.18 -12.13
CA MET A 174 -2.46 -0.70 -12.21
C MET A 174 -2.58 0.71 -11.64
N ASN A 175 -1.92 0.99 -10.51
CA ASN A 175 -1.92 2.32 -9.92
C ASN A 175 -0.49 2.80 -9.66
N GLY A 176 -0.27 4.12 -9.67
CA GLY A 176 0.98 4.70 -9.19
C GLY A 176 0.97 4.73 -7.67
N VAL A 177 0.18 5.66 -7.12
CA VAL A 177 -0.11 5.73 -5.69
C VAL A 177 -1.61 5.70 -5.44
N ARG A 178 -2.02 5.06 -4.34
CA ARG A 178 -3.42 4.83 -4.01
C ARG A 178 -3.71 5.12 -2.55
N ILE A 179 -4.86 5.72 -2.27
CA ILE A 179 -5.45 5.78 -0.92
C ILE A 179 -6.84 5.15 -0.98
N LYS A 180 -7.10 4.13 -0.15
CA LYS A 180 -8.38 3.42 -0.11
C LYS A 180 -8.96 3.42 1.31
N SER A 181 -10.18 3.92 1.47
CA SER A 181 -10.96 3.81 2.71
C SER A 181 -12.29 3.11 2.44
N TRP A 182 -12.68 2.24 3.37
CA TRP A 182 -13.91 1.47 3.28
C TRP A 182 -15.14 2.37 3.21
N ALA A 183 -16.15 1.95 2.44
CA ALA A 183 -17.51 2.50 2.47
C ALA A 183 -18.26 2.10 3.76
N LYS A 184 -17.70 2.41 4.92
CA LYS A 184 -18.24 2.10 6.25
C LYS A 184 -18.27 3.36 7.12
N PRO A 185 -19.10 3.41 8.17
CA PRO A 185 -19.23 4.61 9.02
C PRO A 185 -18.09 4.77 10.04
N TYR A 186 -17.05 3.94 9.98
CA TYR A 186 -15.97 3.98 10.97
C TYR A 186 -14.99 5.09 10.65
N GLN A 187 -14.68 5.89 11.67
CA GLN A 187 -13.80 7.04 11.55
C GLN A 187 -12.34 6.62 11.73
N ILE A 188 -11.47 7.25 10.95
CA ILE A 188 -10.02 7.17 11.06
C ILE A 188 -9.43 8.46 10.49
N SER A 189 -8.43 9.02 11.17
CA SER A 189 -7.67 10.15 10.65
C SER A 189 -6.48 9.67 9.83
N VAL A 190 -6.27 10.35 8.70
CA VAL A 190 -5.10 10.19 7.83
C VAL A 190 -4.52 11.56 7.60
N SER A 191 -3.28 11.79 8.00
CA SER A 191 -2.64 13.09 7.89
C SER A 191 -1.14 12.98 7.60
N ASP A 192 -0.56 14.09 7.13
CA ASP A 192 0.85 14.19 6.79
C ASP A 192 1.30 13.13 5.77
N ILE A 193 0.67 13.15 4.60
CA ILE A 193 0.99 12.25 3.49
C ILE A 193 1.72 13.05 2.41
N THR A 194 2.82 12.52 1.92
CA THR A 194 3.61 13.12 0.83
C THR A 194 4.00 12.05 -0.18
N PHE A 195 3.66 12.26 -1.44
CA PHE A 195 4.20 11.52 -2.58
C PHE A 195 5.04 12.52 -3.38
N ASP A 196 6.33 12.27 -3.52
CA ASP A 196 7.27 13.20 -4.13
C ASP A 196 8.20 12.46 -5.10
N HIS A 197 8.49 13.06 -6.25
CA HIS A 197 9.31 12.46 -7.31
C HIS A 197 8.92 11.01 -7.65
N ILE A 198 7.63 10.77 -7.95
CA ILE A 198 7.13 9.45 -8.37
C ILE A 198 7.11 9.35 -9.90
N ASN A 199 7.97 8.51 -10.46
CA ASN A 199 8.04 8.29 -11.90
C ASN A 199 7.08 7.17 -12.31
N LEU A 200 6.23 7.43 -13.31
CA LEU A 200 5.19 6.51 -13.75
C LEU A 200 5.42 6.09 -15.20
N PHE A 201 5.65 4.79 -15.42
CA PHE A 201 5.90 4.21 -16.74
C PHE A 201 4.84 3.16 -17.05
N ASN A 202 3.99 3.42 -18.05
CA ASN A 202 2.88 2.53 -18.43
C ASN A 202 1.99 2.16 -17.22
N VAL A 203 1.53 3.17 -16.49
CA VAL A 203 0.68 3.02 -15.31
C VAL A 203 -0.76 3.37 -15.67
N SER A 204 -1.72 2.50 -15.35
CA SER A 204 -3.13 2.71 -15.74
C SER A 204 -3.78 3.88 -14.99
N ASN A 205 -3.60 3.93 -13.67
CA ASN A 205 -4.19 4.94 -12.80
C ASN A 205 -3.05 5.67 -12.05
N PRO A 206 -2.57 6.83 -12.52
CA PRO A 206 -1.45 7.53 -11.88
C PRO A 206 -1.64 7.71 -10.36
N ILE A 207 -2.81 8.21 -9.99
CA ILE A 207 -3.22 8.43 -8.60
C ILE A 207 -4.69 8.04 -8.48
N ILE A 208 -5.04 7.27 -7.45
CA ILE A 208 -6.42 6.91 -7.13
C ILE A 208 -6.71 7.09 -5.64
N ILE A 209 -7.81 7.79 -5.35
CA ILE A 209 -8.33 7.93 -3.99
C ILE A 209 -9.75 7.40 -3.99
N ASP A 210 -9.94 6.25 -3.36
CA ASP A 210 -11.21 5.55 -3.28
C ASP A 210 -11.70 5.58 -1.83
N GLN A 211 -12.64 6.48 -1.56
CA GLN A 211 -13.31 6.53 -0.25
C GLN A 211 -14.55 5.63 -0.16
N GLN A 212 -14.89 4.94 -1.25
CA GLN A 212 -16.02 4.02 -1.34
C GLN A 212 -15.57 2.57 -1.46
N TYR A 213 -14.34 2.26 -1.02
CA TYR A 213 -13.73 0.96 -1.20
C TYR A 213 -14.65 -0.14 -0.64
N CYS A 214 -15.13 -0.99 -1.55
CA CYS A 214 -16.07 -2.04 -1.23
C CYS A 214 -15.93 -3.22 -2.21
N PRO A 215 -14.83 -4.00 -2.10
CA PRO A 215 -14.56 -5.11 -3.03
C PRO A 215 -15.66 -6.18 -3.03
N SER A 216 -16.37 -6.37 -1.91
CA SER A 216 -17.46 -7.35 -1.81
C SER A 216 -18.83 -6.82 -2.23
N ARG A 217 -18.95 -5.53 -2.60
CA ARG A 217 -20.22 -4.83 -2.92
C ARG A 217 -21.31 -4.90 -1.83
N LYS A 218 -20.97 -5.30 -0.60
CA LYS A 218 -21.91 -5.44 0.55
C LYS A 218 -21.89 -4.23 1.50
N CYS A 219 -21.28 -3.12 1.10
CA CYS A 219 -21.13 -1.93 1.94
C CYS A 219 -22.24 -0.92 1.63
N LYS A 220 -22.65 -0.14 2.64
CA LYS A 220 -23.57 0.99 2.44
C LYS A 220 -22.73 2.26 2.22
N PRO A 221 -22.76 2.90 1.04
CA PRO A 221 -21.93 4.06 0.75
C PRO A 221 -22.27 5.23 1.68
N ASN A 222 -21.29 5.70 2.45
CA ASN A 222 -21.44 6.80 3.41
C ASN A 222 -20.31 7.85 3.34
N ALA A 223 -19.43 7.73 2.34
CA ALA A 223 -18.20 8.51 2.23
C ALA A 223 -18.43 10.02 2.05
N ALA A 224 -19.47 10.37 1.30
CA ALA A 224 -19.88 11.75 1.06
C ALA A 224 -20.26 12.49 2.36
N TYR A 225 -21.08 11.84 3.19
CA TYR A 225 -21.55 12.37 4.46
C TYR A 225 -20.39 12.60 5.45
N LEU A 226 -19.47 11.63 5.55
CA LEU A 226 -18.34 11.71 6.48
C LEU A 226 -17.35 12.81 6.09
N ALA A 227 -17.13 13.02 4.80
CA ALA A 227 -16.16 14.01 4.33
C ALA A 227 -16.72 15.45 4.33
N GLU A 228 -18.03 15.64 4.10
CA GLU A 228 -18.68 16.97 4.10
C GLU A 228 -19.03 17.46 5.52
N LYS A 229 -19.53 16.59 6.40
CA LYS A 229 -19.99 17.00 7.74
C LYS A 229 -18.91 16.93 8.82
N GLN A 230 -17.84 16.15 8.60
CA GLN A 230 -16.83 15.89 9.64
C GLN A 230 -15.41 16.35 9.26
N GLY A 231 -15.21 16.96 8.08
CA GLY A 231 -13.95 17.63 7.74
C GLY A 231 -12.72 16.73 7.80
N LEU A 232 -12.83 15.48 7.32
CA LEU A 232 -11.70 14.54 7.33
C LEU A 232 -10.48 15.13 6.59
N GLY A 233 -9.33 15.13 7.25
CA GLY A 233 -8.05 15.67 6.76
C GLY A 233 -7.48 14.97 5.51
N VAL A 234 -8.14 13.91 5.04
CA VAL A 234 -7.84 13.21 3.78
C VAL A 234 -7.87 14.18 2.60
N THR A 235 -8.81 15.14 2.58
CA THR A 235 -8.92 16.11 1.46
C THR A 235 -7.66 16.99 1.33
N ASP A 236 -7.15 17.49 2.45
CA ASP A 236 -5.96 18.34 2.48
C ASP A 236 -4.68 17.53 2.24
N ALA A 237 -4.62 16.30 2.77
CA ALA A 237 -3.53 15.37 2.50
C ALA A 237 -3.42 15.06 1.00
N VAL A 238 -4.55 14.89 0.32
CA VAL A 238 -4.60 14.65 -1.13
C VAL A 238 -4.09 15.86 -1.92
N MET A 239 -4.59 17.06 -1.62
CA MET A 239 -4.18 18.28 -2.34
C MET A 239 -2.70 18.57 -2.14
N LYS A 240 -2.19 18.36 -0.92
CA LYS A 240 -0.77 18.48 -0.62
C LYS A 240 0.06 17.46 -1.42
N ALA A 241 -0.35 16.19 -1.43
CA ALA A 241 0.41 15.14 -2.09
C ALA A 241 0.48 15.31 -3.62
N LEU A 242 -0.57 15.84 -4.26
CA LEU A 242 -0.53 16.18 -5.69
C LEU A 242 0.42 17.32 -5.99
N LYS A 243 0.34 18.38 -5.20
CA LYS A 243 1.21 19.55 -5.34
C LYS A 243 2.68 19.16 -5.19
N ASP A 244 3.01 18.40 -4.15
CA ASP A 244 4.37 17.96 -3.85
C ASP A 244 4.88 16.95 -4.91
N GLY A 245 4.01 16.10 -5.45
CA GLY A 245 4.32 15.16 -6.53
C GLY A 245 4.57 15.81 -7.90
N GLY A 246 4.66 17.14 -7.96
CA GLY A 246 4.88 17.90 -9.20
C GLY A 246 3.69 17.81 -10.16
N TYR A 247 2.51 17.43 -9.68
CA TYR A 247 1.36 17.22 -10.54
C TYR A 247 0.91 18.51 -11.21
N ASP A 248 1.02 19.64 -10.51
CA ASP A 248 0.74 20.98 -11.07
C ASP A 248 1.65 21.35 -12.27
N ASN A 249 2.72 20.57 -12.52
CA ASN A 249 3.72 20.80 -13.56
C ASN A 249 3.69 19.76 -14.70
N GLN A 250 2.73 18.82 -14.71
CA GLN A 250 2.64 17.79 -15.76
C GLN A 250 1.87 18.27 -17.00
N THR A 251 2.27 17.81 -18.19
CA THR A 251 1.63 18.12 -19.47
C THR A 251 0.38 17.28 -19.77
N TYR A 252 0.06 16.29 -18.92
CA TYR A 252 -1.11 15.41 -19.06
C TYR A 252 -1.73 15.15 -17.67
N LEU A 253 -2.82 15.84 -17.35
CA LEU A 253 -3.37 15.93 -16.00
C LEU A 253 -4.59 15.01 -15.81
N LYS A 254 -4.37 13.70 -15.87
CA LYS A 254 -5.40 12.68 -15.61
C LYS A 254 -5.41 12.20 -14.15
N VAL A 255 -6.27 12.77 -13.31
CA VAL A 255 -6.57 12.24 -11.95
C VAL A 255 -7.89 11.49 -12.02
N MET A 256 -7.89 10.21 -11.63
CA MET A 256 -9.13 9.45 -11.54
C MET A 256 -9.64 9.43 -10.11
N ILE A 257 -10.66 10.24 -9.85
CA ILE A 257 -11.40 10.26 -8.59
C ILE A 257 -12.71 9.49 -8.83
N GLN A 258 -12.84 8.32 -8.23
CA GLN A 258 -14.09 7.56 -8.28
C GLN A 258 -14.96 7.93 -7.07
N SER A 259 -15.67 9.06 -7.15
CA SER A 259 -16.65 9.43 -6.13
C SER A 259 -17.70 10.39 -6.68
N ILE A 260 -18.98 10.09 -6.47
CA ILE A 260 -20.10 10.92 -6.94
C ILE A 260 -20.41 12.12 -6.03
N ASN A 261 -19.91 12.14 -4.78
CA ASN A 261 -20.23 13.18 -3.78
C ASN A 261 -19.11 13.36 -2.72
N SER A 262 -17.84 13.26 -3.10
CA SER A 262 -16.75 13.49 -2.13
C SER A 262 -16.45 14.99 -1.97
N SER A 263 -16.24 15.45 -0.73
CA SER A 263 -15.71 16.79 -0.47
C SER A 263 -14.29 16.98 -1.05
N VAL A 264 -13.59 15.87 -1.33
CA VAL A 264 -12.37 15.85 -2.15
C VAL A 264 -12.72 16.33 -3.56
N LEU A 265 -13.71 15.71 -4.22
CA LEU A 265 -14.13 16.11 -5.57
C LEU A 265 -14.57 17.58 -5.62
N MET A 266 -15.23 18.10 -4.59
CA MET A 266 -15.61 19.52 -4.53
C MET A 266 -14.39 20.45 -4.51
N LYS A 267 -13.39 20.18 -3.64
CA LYS A 267 -12.12 20.95 -3.63
C LYS A 267 -11.33 20.82 -4.94
N PHE A 268 -11.44 19.69 -5.65
CA PHE A 268 -10.81 19.50 -6.96
C PHE A 268 -11.57 20.20 -8.09
N LYS A 269 -12.91 20.24 -8.05
CA LYS A 269 -13.73 21.00 -9.00
C LYS A 269 -13.41 22.49 -8.96
N ASP A 270 -13.01 23.01 -7.80
CA ASP A 270 -12.54 24.38 -7.63
C ASP A 270 -11.11 24.61 -8.19
N ASN A 271 -10.45 23.56 -8.71
CA ASN A 271 -9.11 23.65 -9.27
C ASN A 271 -9.09 23.27 -10.75
N ASP A 272 -9.06 24.31 -11.59
CA ASP A 272 -9.19 24.28 -13.06
C ASP A 272 -8.13 23.46 -13.80
N LYS A 273 -7.11 22.96 -13.10
CA LYS A 273 -5.96 22.28 -13.70
C LYS A 273 -6.18 20.77 -13.91
N TYR A 274 -7.20 20.16 -13.30
CA TYR A 274 -7.34 18.70 -13.28
C TYR A 274 -8.40 18.23 -14.28
N GLU A 275 -8.05 17.30 -15.19
CA GLU A 275 -9.03 16.65 -16.07
C GLU A 275 -9.77 15.56 -15.28
N ILE A 276 -11.06 15.79 -15.02
CA ILE A 276 -11.93 14.82 -14.34
C ILE A 276 -12.33 13.75 -15.35
N VAL A 277 -11.82 12.52 -15.17
CA VAL A 277 -12.00 11.49 -16.21
C VAL A 277 -13.23 10.58 -16.01
N TYR A 278 -14.08 10.86 -15.01
CA TYR A 278 -15.42 10.24 -14.96
C TYR A 278 -16.47 11.15 -14.33
N LYS A 279 -17.54 11.38 -15.09
CA LYS A 279 -18.86 11.82 -14.64
C LYS A 279 -19.73 10.56 -14.68
N ILE A 280 -20.08 9.98 -13.55
CA ILE A 280 -21.22 9.05 -13.54
C ILE A 280 -22.44 9.96 -13.58
N GLU A 281 -23.16 9.96 -14.71
CA GLU A 281 -24.34 10.79 -14.88
C GLU A 281 -25.36 10.50 -13.77
N GLU A 282 -25.91 11.57 -13.20
CA GLU A 282 -26.80 11.59 -12.04
C GLU A 282 -28.19 10.98 -12.27
N SER A 283 -28.38 10.20 -13.33
CA SER A 283 -29.67 9.59 -13.63
C SER A 283 -29.51 8.29 -14.40
N ILE A 284 -29.27 7.20 -13.67
CA ILE A 284 -29.79 5.89 -14.07
C ILE A 284 -30.82 5.52 -13.02
N HIS A 285 -32.05 6.00 -13.24
CA HIS A 285 -33.24 5.31 -12.77
C HIS A 285 -33.56 4.28 -13.83
N ASP A 286 -33.84 3.03 -13.42
CA ASP A 286 -34.72 2.15 -14.16
C ASP A 286 -35.33 1.10 -13.21
N ALA A 287 -36.67 1.13 -13.19
CA ALA A 287 -37.67 0.13 -12.75
C ALA A 287 -37.60 -0.45 -11.32
#